data_AF-A0ABC8IY21-F1
#
_entry.id   AF-A0ABC8IY21-F1
#
_cell.length_a   1.000
_cell.length_b   1.000
_cell.length_c   1.000
_cell.angle_alpha   90.00
_cell.angle_beta   90.00
_cell.angle_gamma   90.00
#
_symmetry.space_group_name_H-M   'P 1'
#
loop_
_entity.id
_entity.type
_entity.pdbx_description
1 polymer ?
#
loop_
_entity_poly.entity_id
_entity_poly.type
_entity_poly.pdbx_seq_one_letter_code
_entity_poly.pdbx_strand_id
1 'polypeptide(L)'
;MSTFSPSLVLSLILLNLLLVSSTEMIKEGEIQLPSEKINSQFCNATAKPVSCPVKCFRADPVCGEDNVTYWCGCADALCHGVRVSKPGACDVGNGVGLSVPGQALLLIHIVWLMALAFSILLGLF
;
A
#
# COMPACT_ATOMS: atom_id res chain seq x y z
N MET A 1 -8.81 -44.98 8.03
CA MET A 1 -9.85 -44.07 7.49
C MET A 1 -10.32 -43.20 8.64
N SER A 2 -9.75 -42.00 8.79
CA SER A 2 -10.06 -41.12 9.92
C SER A 2 -11.46 -40.54 9.73
N THR A 3 -12.39 -40.95 10.59
CA THR A 3 -13.74 -40.39 10.65
C THR A 3 -13.66 -39.00 11.26
N PHE A 4 -13.55 -37.96 10.43
CA PHE A 4 -13.67 -36.59 10.90
C PHE A 4 -15.06 -36.43 11.55
N SER A 5 -15.08 -36.19 12.87
CA SER A 5 -16.34 -35.98 13.58
C SER A 5 -17.07 -34.77 12.97
N PRO A 6 -18.38 -34.88 12.67
CA PRO A 6 -19.15 -33.80 12.06
C PRO A 6 -19.11 -32.51 12.89
N SER A 7 -18.94 -32.65 14.21
CA SER A 7 -18.76 -31.54 15.15
C SER A 7 -17.50 -30.71 14.88
N LEU A 8 -16.41 -31.33 14.44
CA LEU A 8 -15.14 -30.66 14.16
C LEU A 8 -15.26 -29.82 12.88
N VAL A 9 -15.89 -30.39 11.84
CA VAL A 9 -16.16 -29.69 10.58
C VAL A 9 -17.08 -28.49 10.81
N LEU A 10 -18.15 -28.67 11.60
CA LEU A 10 -19.07 -27.58 11.94
C LEU A 10 -18.36 -26.47 12.74
N SER A 11 -17.48 -26.84 13.68
CA SER A 11 -16.69 -25.87 14.45
C SER A 11 -15.73 -25.06 13.58
N LEU A 12 -15.08 -25.70 12.60
CA LEU A 12 -14.19 -24.99 11.66
C LEU A 12 -14.98 -24.03 10.76
N ILE A 13 -16.14 -24.45 10.25
CA ILE A 13 -17.00 -23.58 9.42
C ILE A 13 -17.46 -22.36 10.22
N LEU A 14 -17.90 -22.56 11.47
CA LEU A 14 -18.34 -21.47 12.33
C LEU A 14 -17.21 -20.47 12.63
N LEU A 15 -15.99 -20.98 12.88
CA LEU A 15 -14.82 -20.15 13.14
C LEU A 15 -14.44 -19.29 11.91
N ASN A 16 -14.51 -19.86 10.71
CA ASN A 16 -14.28 -19.11 9.47
C ASN A 16 -15.37 -18.05 9.21
N LEU A 17 -16.63 -18.37 9.53
CA LEU A 17 -17.75 -17.41 9.44
C LEU A 17 -17.60 -16.26 10.44
N LEU A 18 -17.13 -16.54 11.66
CA LEU A 18 -16.84 -15.52 12.66
C LEU A 18 -15.70 -14.60 12.20
N LEU A 19 -14.66 -15.18 11.59
CA LEU A 19 -13.51 -14.43 11.09
C LEU A 19 -13.85 -13.53 9.90
N VAL A 20 -14.68 -14.00 8.95
CA VAL A 20 -15.14 -13.19 7.82
C VAL A 20 -16.11 -12.07 8.25
N SER A 21 -16.91 -12.32 9.30
CA SER A 21 -17.77 -11.27 9.86
C SER A 21 -16.98 -10.14 10.52
N SER A 22 -15.79 -10.42 11.09
CA SER A 22 -14.92 -9.37 11.64
C SER A 22 -14.22 -8.52 10.57
N THR A 23 -14.15 -8.99 9.31
CA THR A 23 -13.59 -8.22 8.20
C THR A 23 -14.60 -7.24 7.55
N GLU A 24 -15.90 -7.43 7.78
CA GLU A 24 -17.00 -6.58 7.28
C GLU A 24 -17.32 -5.41 8.24
N MET A 25 -16.29 -4.79 8.81
CA MET A 25 -16.44 -3.57 9.62
C MET A 25 -15.33 -2.56 9.41
N ILE A 26 -14.83 -2.47 8.17
CA ILE A 26 -14.31 -1.20 7.69
C ILE A 26 -15.41 -0.57 6.86
N LYS A 27 -16.39 0.03 7.55
CA LYS A 27 -16.95 1.29 7.02
C LYS A 27 -15.70 2.13 6.74
N GLU A 28 -15.47 2.44 5.47
CA GLU A 28 -14.55 3.50 5.07
C GLU A 28 -15.08 4.79 5.72
N GLY A 29 -14.76 4.94 7.00
CA GLY A 29 -14.68 6.21 7.65
C GLY A 29 -13.65 6.96 6.83
N GLU A 30 -14.16 7.90 6.05
CA GLU A 30 -13.43 9.04 5.57
C GLU A 30 -12.60 9.60 6.73
N ILE A 31 -11.37 9.10 6.88
CA ILE A 31 -10.37 9.74 7.73
C ILE A 31 -9.90 10.93 6.91
N GLN A 32 -10.75 11.96 6.84
CA GLN A 32 -10.27 13.32 6.61
C GLN A 32 -9.33 13.62 7.77
N LEU A 33 -8.03 13.41 7.54
CA LEU A 33 -7.02 14.00 8.40
C LEU A 33 -7.26 15.51 8.37
N PRO A 34 -7.43 16.15 9.53
CA PRO A 34 -7.33 17.59 9.65
C PRO A 34 -5.84 17.97 9.55
N SER A 35 -5.20 17.68 8.42
CA SER A 35 -3.97 18.35 8.03
C SER A 35 -4.38 19.50 7.10
N GLU A 36 -5.10 20.44 7.68
CA GLU A 36 -4.49 21.70 8.06
C GLU A 36 -4.62 22.67 6.91
N LYS A 37 -5.63 23.53 7.08
CA LYS A 37 -5.74 24.84 6.47
C LYS A 37 -4.49 25.65 6.84
N ILE A 38 -3.34 25.34 6.22
CA ILE A 38 -2.22 26.26 6.14
C ILE A 38 -2.25 26.81 4.73
N ASN A 39 -2.68 28.07 4.62
CA ASN A 39 -2.30 28.91 3.51
C ASN A 39 -0.78 29.09 3.59
N SER A 40 0.01 28.10 3.19
CA SER A 40 1.45 28.21 3.13
C SER A 40 1.88 27.79 1.75
N GLN A 41 2.02 28.80 0.90
CA GLN A 41 2.80 28.78 -0.33
C GLN A 41 4.00 27.83 -0.17
N PHE A 42 3.83 26.58 -0.61
CA PHE A 42 4.84 25.56 -0.44
C PHE A 42 5.95 25.89 -1.42
N CYS A 43 7.00 26.49 -0.86
CA CYS A 43 8.18 26.95 -1.57
C CYS A 43 7.93 28.15 -2.49
N ASN A 44 8.42 29.30 -2.04
CA ASN A 44 8.18 30.61 -2.64
C ASN A 44 9.06 30.91 -3.86
N ALA A 45 9.56 29.86 -4.53
CA ALA A 45 10.51 30.01 -5.61
C ALA A 45 9.78 29.98 -6.96
N THR A 46 9.84 31.10 -7.68
CA THR A 46 9.03 31.33 -8.88
C THR A 46 9.81 31.11 -10.18
N ALA A 47 11.14 30.94 -10.11
CA ALA A 47 12.00 30.82 -11.28
C ALA A 47 12.89 29.58 -11.23
N LYS A 48 12.93 28.83 -12.34
CA LYS A 48 13.84 27.70 -12.54
C LYS A 48 15.29 28.21 -12.55
N PRO A 49 16.19 27.65 -11.72
CA PRO A 49 17.60 28.03 -11.73
C PRO A 49 18.29 27.59 -13.04
N VAL A 50 19.32 28.33 -13.47
CA VAL A 50 20.11 28.05 -14.69
C VAL A 50 20.91 26.74 -14.58
N SER A 51 21.23 26.31 -13.36
CA SER A 51 21.91 25.06 -13.05
C SER A 51 21.32 24.42 -11.81
N CYS A 52 21.25 23.08 -11.78
CA CYS A 52 20.64 22.31 -10.70
C CYS A 52 21.59 21.27 -10.10
N PRO A 53 22.54 21.68 -9.25
CA PRO A 53 23.34 20.75 -8.47
C PRO A 53 22.58 20.31 -7.21
N VAL A 54 21.36 19.79 -7.36
CA VAL A 54 20.55 19.33 -6.21
C VAL A 54 21.16 18.03 -5.68
N LYS A 55 21.65 18.07 -4.45
CA LYS A 55 22.13 16.90 -3.72
C LYS A 55 21.57 16.94 -2.31
N CYS A 56 20.70 15.99 -1.99
CA CYS A 56 20.24 15.79 -0.63
C CYS A 56 20.86 14.51 -0.05
N PHE A 57 21.37 14.60 1.18
CA PHE A 57 21.87 13.44 1.91
C PHE A 57 20.72 12.66 2.56
N ARG A 58 19.68 13.37 2.99
CA ARG A 58 18.46 12.81 3.55
C ARG A 58 17.31 13.06 2.59
N ALA A 59 16.50 12.03 2.37
CA ALA A 59 15.27 12.15 1.61
C ALA A 59 14.31 13.11 2.32
N ASP A 60 13.85 14.11 1.56
CA ASP A 60 12.83 15.08 1.95
C ASP A 60 11.75 15.06 0.85
N PRO A 61 10.83 14.07 0.90
CA PRO A 61 9.89 13.85 -0.18
C PRO A 61 8.84 14.96 -0.26
N VAL A 62 8.58 15.46 -1.46
CA VAL A 62 7.52 16.44 -1.75
C VAL A 62 6.76 16.02 -3.00
N CYS A 63 5.47 16.34 -3.06
CA CYS A 63 4.62 15.97 -4.19
C CYS A 63 4.40 17.17 -5.11
N GLY A 64 4.85 17.04 -6.35
CA GLY A 64 4.61 18.06 -7.38
C GLY A 64 3.15 18.09 -7.85
N GLU A 65 2.74 19.20 -8.45
CA GLU A 65 1.47 19.32 -9.18
C GLU A 65 1.35 18.32 -10.35
N ASP A 66 2.47 17.73 -10.78
CA ASP A 66 2.57 16.66 -11.78
C ASP A 66 2.33 15.25 -11.20
N ASN A 67 1.98 15.12 -9.92
CA ASN A 67 1.88 13.86 -9.19
C ASN A 67 3.19 13.05 -9.16
N VAL A 68 4.34 13.71 -9.34
CA VAL A 68 5.66 13.10 -9.19
C VAL A 68 6.22 13.43 -7.81
N THR A 69 6.79 12.42 -7.15
CA THR A 69 7.50 12.61 -5.88
C THR A 69 8.93 13.05 -6.14
N TYR A 70 9.27 14.23 -5.63
CA TYR A 70 10.63 14.78 -5.63
C TYR A 70 11.28 14.47 -4.29
N TRP A 71 12.49 13.94 -4.29
CA TRP A 71 13.09 13.34 -3.09
C TRP A 71 14.03 14.28 -2.34
N CYS A 72 14.44 15.37 -2.98
CA CYS A 72 15.31 16.38 -2.39
C CYS A 72 14.58 17.71 -2.07
N GLY A 73 13.30 17.60 -1.73
CA GLY A 73 12.46 18.72 -1.32
C GLY A 73 12.16 19.69 -2.47
N CYS A 74 11.86 20.93 -2.11
CA CYS A 74 11.46 21.94 -3.09
C CYS A 74 12.54 22.39 -4.06
N ALA A 75 13.81 22.28 -3.69
CA ALA A 75 14.90 22.63 -4.62
C ALA A 75 14.91 21.71 -5.84
N ASP A 76 14.54 20.44 -5.63
CA ASP A 76 14.42 19.41 -6.66
C ASP A 76 13.20 19.67 -7.56
N ALA A 77 12.03 19.88 -6.94
CA ALA A 77 10.80 20.22 -7.66
C ALA A 77 10.96 21.51 -8.49
N LEU A 78 11.54 22.56 -7.90
CA LEU A 78 11.81 23.82 -8.58
C LEU A 78 12.81 23.67 -9.73
N CYS A 79 13.84 22.84 -9.56
CA CYS A 79 14.77 22.55 -10.64
C CYS A 79 14.04 21.97 -11.85
N HIS A 80 13.06 21.11 -11.60
CA HIS A 80 12.22 20.53 -12.64
C HIS A 80 11.14 21.52 -13.14
N GLY A 81 11.04 22.70 -12.54
CA GLY A 81 10.03 23.72 -12.88
C GLY A 81 8.64 23.34 -12.40
N VAL A 82 8.55 22.44 -11.42
CA VAL A 82 7.30 21.91 -10.90
C VAL A 82 6.99 22.56 -9.56
N ARG A 83 5.76 23.05 -9.40
CA ARG A 83 5.26 23.55 -8.13
C ARG A 83 4.87 22.39 -7.24
N VAL A 84 5.08 22.55 -5.94
CA VAL A 84 4.74 21.51 -4.96
C VAL A 84 3.30 21.69 -4.51
N SER A 85 2.51 20.62 -4.64
CA SER A 85 1.12 20.56 -4.20
C SER A 85 1.00 20.26 -2.71
N LYS A 86 1.82 19.33 -2.19
CA LYS A 86 1.83 18.95 -0.77
C LYS A 86 3.22 18.52 -0.27
N PRO A 87 3.54 18.71 1.02
CA PRO A 87 4.66 18.03 1.66
C PRO A 87 4.45 16.51 1.65
N GLY A 88 5.56 15.75 1.61
CA GLY A 88 5.52 14.29 1.59
C GLY A 88 5.43 13.70 0.18
N ALA A 89 5.50 12.38 0.09
CA ALA A 89 5.36 11.68 -1.19
C ALA A 89 3.95 11.87 -1.79
N CYS A 90 3.86 11.84 -3.12
CA CYS A 90 2.58 11.82 -3.79
C CYS A 90 1.78 10.59 -3.38
N ASP A 91 0.46 10.73 -3.35
CA ASP A 91 -0.40 9.57 -3.20
C ASP A 91 -0.19 8.71 -4.43
N VAL A 92 0.39 7.53 -4.22
CA VAL A 92 0.44 6.50 -5.26
C VAL A 92 -1.00 6.03 -5.34
N GLY A 93 -1.79 6.72 -6.18
CA GLY A 93 -3.24 6.63 -6.21
C GLY A 93 -3.65 5.18 -6.07
N ASN A 94 -4.55 4.92 -5.12
CA ASN A 94 -4.97 3.66 -4.50
C ASN A 94 -5.06 2.45 -5.46
N GLY A 95 -3.95 2.11 -6.09
CA GLY A 95 -3.75 0.91 -6.85
C GLY A 95 -3.46 -0.06 -5.76
N VAL A 96 -4.52 -0.68 -5.24
CA VAL A 96 -4.56 -1.91 -4.45
C VAL A 96 -3.14 -2.43 -4.37
N GLY A 97 -2.44 -1.96 -3.34
CA GLY A 97 -0.97 -1.87 -3.27
C GLY A 97 -0.35 -3.21 -3.00
N LEU A 98 -0.87 -4.23 -3.66
CA LEU A 98 -0.19 -5.47 -3.76
C LEU A 98 0.91 -5.27 -4.77
N SER A 99 2.12 -5.00 -4.30
CA SER A 99 3.33 -5.08 -5.10
C SER A 99 3.29 -6.40 -5.89
N VAL A 100 2.88 -6.29 -7.15
CA VAL A 100 2.44 -7.41 -7.99
C VAL A 100 3.54 -8.46 -8.22
N PRO A 101 4.87 -8.17 -8.17
CA PRO A 101 5.84 -9.25 -8.26
C PRO A 101 5.99 -10.06 -6.95
N GLY A 102 5.73 -9.47 -5.78
CA GLY A 102 5.91 -10.15 -4.48
C GLY A 102 4.73 -11.03 -4.07
N GLN A 103 3.52 -10.67 -4.52
CA GLN A 103 2.30 -11.37 -4.09
C GLN A 103 1.84 -12.46 -5.03
N ALA A 104 2.25 -12.44 -6.30
CA ALA A 104 2.05 -13.57 -7.19
C ALA A 104 2.79 -14.82 -6.67
N LEU A 105 4.03 -14.64 -6.16
CA LEU A 105 4.83 -15.74 -5.59
C LEU A 105 4.22 -16.27 -4.28
N LEU A 106 3.68 -15.39 -3.44
CA LEU A 106 2.97 -15.80 -2.23
C LEU A 106 1.71 -16.62 -2.57
N LEU A 107 0.97 -16.21 -3.59
CA LEU A 107 -0.29 -16.86 -3.97
C LEU A 107 -0.04 -18.28 -4.53
N ILE A 108 0.96 -18.46 -5.41
CA ILE A 108 1.35 -19.80 -5.89
C ILE A 108 1.83 -20.69 -4.74
N HIS A 109 2.58 -20.13 -3.79
CA HIS A 109 3.05 -20.88 -2.61
C HIS A 109 1.87 -21.36 -1.76
N ILE A 110 0.89 -20.50 -1.49
CA ILE A 110 -0.31 -20.87 -0.73
C ILE A 110 -1.14 -21.93 -1.45
N VAL A 111 -1.38 -21.77 -2.76
CA VAL A 111 -2.16 -22.75 -3.55
C VAL A 111 -1.47 -24.11 -3.57
N TRP A 112 -0.15 -24.14 -3.73
CA TRP A 112 0.62 -25.39 -3.70
C TRP A 112 0.55 -26.09 -2.34
N LEU A 113 0.68 -25.34 -1.23
CA LEU A 113 0.52 -25.90 0.12
C LEU A 113 -0.88 -26.49 0.34
N MET A 114 -1.93 -25.82 -0.15
CA MET A 114 -3.30 -26.33 -0.06
C MET A 114 -3.49 -27.63 -0.85
N ALA A 115 -2.95 -27.69 -2.06
CA ALA A 115 -2.98 -28.90 -2.89
C ALA A 115 -2.24 -30.07 -2.21
N LEU A 116 -1.05 -29.83 -1.65
CA LEU A 116 -0.30 -30.86 -0.92
C LEU A 116 -1.04 -31.36 0.33
N ALA A 117 -1.60 -30.44 1.12
CA ALA A 117 -2.38 -30.80 2.31
C ALA A 117 -3.57 -31.69 1.95
N PHE A 118 -4.25 -31.38 0.84
CA PHE A 118 -5.37 -32.19 0.35
C PHE A 118 -4.93 -33.57 -0.14
N SER A 119 -3.81 -33.66 -0.87
CA SER A 119 -3.25 -34.94 -1.32
C SER A 119 -2.89 -35.86 -0.16
N ILE A 120 -2.33 -35.32 0.93
CA ILE A 120 -2.00 -36.09 2.14
C ILE A 120 -3.28 -36.55 2.86
N LEU A 121 -4.29 -35.69 2.97
CA LEU A 121 -5.55 -35.99 3.66
C LEU A 121 -6.36 -37.07 2.90
N LEU A 122 -6.37 -37.02 1.57
CA LEU A 122 -7.01 -38.03 0.71
C LEU A 122 -6.17 -39.30 0.51
N GLY A 123 -4.90 -39.32 0.94
CA GLY A 123 -4.01 -40.46 0.72
C GLY A 123 -3.65 -40.69 -0.75
N LEU A 124 -3.54 -39.62 -1.54
CA LEU A 124 -3.16 -39.63 -2.96
C LEU A 124 -1.62 -39.69 -3.17
N PHE A 125 -0.89 -40.13 -2.15
CA PHE A 125 0.57 -40.24 -2.14
C PHE A 125 1.02 -41.55 -1.49
#